data_AF-D2ILS7-F1
#
_entry.id   AF-D2ILS7-F1
#
_cell.length_a   1.000
_cell.length_b   1.000
_cell.length_c   1.000
_cell.angle_alpha   90.00
_cell.angle_beta   90.00
_cell.angle_gamma   90.00
#
_symmetry.space_group_name_H-M   'P 1'
#
loop_
_entity.id
_entity.type
_entity.pdbx_description
1 polymer ?
#
loop_
_entity_poly.entity_id
_entity_poly.type
_entity_poly.pdbx_seq_one_letter_code
_entity_poly.pdbx_strand_id
1 'polypeptide(L)'
;SFNSSKFQSGKLQTGKLQTANRLATSFNNAAGDGKRLMTAVKAAGYSSNSRGGRSGFGDSFKDSGPAPPLENKPEDTPEDKIKLIEKKVNSLIDESCLAASKGNFSLALNKAEEAGKNERVLIRQRDQLGVADQMNLDLTYSVLFNLANQYAANKMYQEALHTYQTIVKNKMFTHAGRLKVNMGNIYFSLKNYSRAIKMYRMGLDQVPTTHKFMRIKIMQNIGLSFVKLGQYNDAIASFEHIMQEDPDPKTGLNLILCYYAKGDRVKMKSAFQKLLSADLKLDDEDRYLSHNDDKQYDLILEVIKNDDLKKVEQL
;
A
#
# COMPACT_ATOMS: atom_id res chain seq x y z
N SER A 1 45.56 -8.52 54.04
CA SER A 1 44.29 -8.22 53.33
C SER A 1 43.79 -9.54 52.75
N PHE A 2 42.72 -10.21 53.22
CA PHE A 2 41.37 -9.73 53.61
C PHE A 2 40.70 -8.97 52.45
N ASN A 3 39.48 -9.31 51.97
CA ASN A 3 38.58 -10.43 52.31
C ASN A 3 37.79 -10.84 51.03
N SER A 4 37.35 -12.11 50.83
CA SER A 4 36.00 -12.64 51.13
C SER A 4 34.84 -11.68 50.74
N SER A 5 33.84 -12.08 49.94
CA SER A 5 32.88 -13.16 50.25
C SER A 5 32.21 -13.88 49.06
N LYS A 6 31.72 -15.11 49.29
CA LYS A 6 30.79 -15.89 48.43
C LYS A 6 29.31 -15.61 48.79
N PHE A 7 28.38 -15.95 47.90
CA PHE A 7 27.06 -16.61 48.12
C PHE A 7 26.38 -16.72 46.71
N GLN A 8 25.80 -17.81 46.16
CA GLN A 8 24.82 -18.83 46.63
C GLN A 8 23.49 -18.24 47.12
N SER A 9 22.30 -18.75 46.78
CA SER A 9 21.86 -19.77 45.80
C SER A 9 20.33 -19.79 45.72
N GLY A 10 19.71 -20.24 44.61
CA GLY A 10 18.25 -20.45 44.57
C GLY A 10 17.74 -21.21 43.34
N LYS A 11 17.06 -22.35 43.56
CA LYS A 11 16.28 -23.10 42.56
C LYS A 11 14.82 -23.21 43.04
N LEU A 12 13.87 -23.17 42.10
CA LEU A 12 12.48 -23.67 42.16
C LEU A 12 11.94 -23.46 40.73
N GLN A 13 11.64 -24.43 39.85
CA GLN A 13 11.29 -25.85 39.92
C GLN A 13 9.81 -26.18 40.25
N THR A 14 9.04 -26.32 39.15
CA THR A 14 7.84 -27.16 38.93
C THR A 14 6.58 -27.01 39.81
N GLY A 15 5.43 -26.91 39.14
CA GLY A 15 4.11 -27.07 39.77
C GLY A 15 2.97 -27.22 38.75
N LYS A 16 2.83 -28.40 38.12
CA LYS A 16 1.56 -28.80 37.49
C LYS A 16 0.66 -29.40 38.56
N LEU A 17 -0.63 -29.08 38.54
CA LEU A 17 -1.66 -29.97 39.09
C LEU A 17 -2.90 -29.99 38.19
N GLN A 18 -3.39 -31.21 37.95
CA GLN A 18 -4.74 -31.51 37.51
C GLN A 18 -5.52 -32.07 38.72
N THR A 19 -6.72 -32.62 38.45
CA THR A 19 -7.72 -33.18 39.39
C THR A 19 -8.47 -32.12 40.21
N ALA A 20 -9.82 -32.03 40.25
CA ALA A 20 -10.97 -32.91 39.97
C ALA A 20 -11.51 -33.73 41.16
N ASN A 21 -12.82 -34.01 41.12
CA ASN A 21 -13.69 -34.61 42.14
C ASN A 21 -14.05 -33.70 43.34
N ARG A 22 -15.20 -33.81 44.02
CA ARG A 22 -16.60 -34.25 43.72
C ARG A 22 -17.41 -34.13 45.06
N LEU A 23 -18.74 -34.36 45.01
CA LEU A 23 -19.76 -34.36 46.10
C LEU A 23 -20.59 -33.03 46.14
N ALA A 24 -21.93 -32.97 46.10
CA ALA A 24 -23.05 -33.77 46.63
C ALA A 24 -23.35 -33.53 48.13
N THR A 25 -24.60 -33.39 48.62
CA THR A 25 -25.96 -33.53 48.02
C THR A 25 -26.67 -32.15 47.84
N SER A 26 -27.98 -31.81 48.01
CA SER A 26 -29.19 -32.45 48.60
C SER A 26 -30.54 -31.89 48.05
N PHE A 27 -31.65 -32.36 48.67
CA PHE A 27 -33.10 -32.11 48.50
C PHE A 27 -33.56 -30.71 49.00
N ASN A 28 -34.78 -30.16 48.83
CA ASN A 28 -36.17 -30.56 48.44
C ASN A 28 -36.89 -29.27 47.86
N ASN A 29 -38.13 -29.20 47.35
CA ASN A 29 -39.05 -30.04 46.54
C ASN A 29 -40.38 -29.24 46.31
N ALA A 30 -41.32 -29.76 45.50
CA ALA A 30 -42.70 -29.28 45.21
C ALA A 30 -42.86 -28.11 44.21
N ALA A 31 -43.90 -28.04 43.35
CA ALA A 31 -44.88 -29.07 42.88
C ALA A 31 -45.67 -28.59 41.63
N GLY A 32 -46.20 -29.54 40.84
CA GLY A 32 -47.16 -29.32 39.73
C GLY A 32 -46.53 -28.89 38.38
N ASP A 33 -47.04 -29.30 37.21
CA ASP A 33 -48.05 -30.32 36.87
C ASP A 33 -47.71 -30.97 35.49
N GLY A 34 -48.44 -32.01 35.07
CA GLY A 34 -48.19 -32.81 33.85
C GLY A 34 -48.56 -32.13 32.51
N LYS A 35 -48.42 -32.81 31.36
CA LYS A 35 -48.30 -34.27 31.11
C LYS A 35 -47.27 -34.60 30.00
N ARG A 36 -47.01 -35.90 29.81
CA ARG A 36 -45.94 -36.45 28.94
C ARG A 36 -46.37 -36.61 27.46
N LEU A 37 -45.40 -36.38 26.57
CA LEU A 37 -44.94 -37.20 25.44
C LEU A 37 -45.82 -38.39 24.97
N MET A 38 -45.89 -38.62 23.64
CA MET A 38 -45.17 -39.72 22.97
C MET A 38 -45.34 -39.77 21.42
N THR A 39 -44.21 -39.87 20.72
CA THR A 39 -43.91 -40.57 19.43
C THR A 39 -44.92 -40.68 18.25
N ALA A 40 -44.52 -40.04 17.14
CA ALA A 40 -44.06 -40.67 15.88
C ALA A 40 -45.03 -41.13 14.74
N VAL A 41 -44.37 -41.57 13.65
CA VAL A 41 -44.82 -42.25 12.41
C VAL A 41 -45.06 -41.36 11.18
N LYS A 42 -44.51 -41.82 10.03
CA LYS A 42 -44.62 -41.23 8.69
C LYS A 42 -45.95 -41.56 8.01
N ALA A 43 -46.36 -40.70 7.08
CA ALA A 43 -47.03 -41.14 5.86
C ALA A 43 -46.18 -40.69 4.65
N ALA A 44 -46.10 -41.52 3.61
CA ALA A 44 -45.54 -41.17 2.32
C ALA A 44 -46.56 -41.56 1.24
N GLY A 45 -46.81 -40.66 0.29
CA GLY A 45 -47.77 -40.89 -0.78
C GLY A 45 -47.33 -40.17 -2.06
N TYR A 46 -47.08 -40.94 -3.11
CA TYR A 46 -46.79 -40.43 -4.44
C TYR A 46 -48.08 -40.26 -5.25
N SER A 47 -48.14 -39.22 -6.09
CA SER A 47 -48.91 -39.26 -7.34
C SER A 47 -48.22 -38.39 -8.40
N SER A 48 -47.67 -39.03 -9.42
CA SER A 48 -46.92 -38.36 -10.51
C SER A 48 -47.22 -39.02 -11.86
N ASN A 49 -48.21 -38.49 -12.57
CA ASN A 49 -48.52 -38.75 -13.98
C ASN A 49 -49.58 -37.72 -14.46
N SER A 50 -49.72 -37.38 -15.74
CA SER A 50 -48.99 -37.81 -16.94
C SER A 50 -49.05 -36.72 -18.04
N ARG A 51 -48.24 -36.90 -19.10
CA ARG A 51 -48.17 -36.02 -20.28
C ARG A 51 -49.51 -35.93 -21.07
N GLY A 52 -49.71 -34.78 -21.71
CA GLY A 52 -50.06 -34.76 -23.14
C GLY A 52 -51.41 -34.14 -23.53
N GLY A 53 -51.36 -33.12 -24.39
CA GLY A 53 -52.53 -32.50 -25.05
C GLY A 53 -52.10 -31.26 -25.82
N ARG A 54 -52.57 -31.07 -27.06
CA ARG A 54 -52.19 -29.95 -27.95
C ARG A 54 -53.44 -29.28 -28.53
N SER A 55 -53.29 -27.98 -28.84
CA SER A 55 -54.24 -27.10 -29.55
C SER A 55 -55.62 -26.92 -28.94
N GLY A 56 -55.85 -25.72 -28.40
CA GLY A 56 -57.16 -25.08 -28.27
C GLY A 56 -56.99 -23.58 -28.56
N PHE A 57 -57.42 -23.12 -29.73
CA PHE A 57 -57.37 -21.71 -30.09
C PHE A 57 -58.60 -21.04 -29.47
N GLY A 58 -58.42 -20.40 -28.31
CA GLY A 58 -59.51 -19.87 -27.49
C GLY A 58 -59.22 -18.45 -27.03
N ASP A 59 -59.98 -17.50 -27.57
CA ASP A 59 -59.93 -16.10 -27.15
C ASP A 59 -60.40 -15.95 -25.69
N SER A 60 -59.66 -15.15 -24.91
CA SER A 60 -59.93 -14.86 -23.50
C SER A 60 -59.03 -13.72 -23.02
N PHE A 61 -59.35 -12.49 -23.42
CA PHE A 61 -58.86 -11.28 -22.76
C PHE A 61 -59.37 -11.20 -21.30
N LYS A 62 -58.73 -11.93 -20.40
CA LYS A 62 -58.95 -11.79 -18.95
C LYS A 62 -58.14 -10.64 -18.38
N ASP A 63 -58.80 -9.49 -18.34
CA ASP A 63 -58.76 -8.55 -17.22
C ASP A 63 -57.37 -8.34 -16.59
N SER A 64 -56.51 -7.60 -17.31
CA SER A 64 -55.24 -7.10 -16.78
C SER A 64 -55.53 -6.01 -15.74
N GLY A 65 -55.85 -6.43 -14.51
CA GLY A 65 -55.96 -5.54 -13.36
C GLY A 65 -54.71 -4.67 -13.18
N PRO A 66 -54.81 -3.51 -12.49
CA PRO A 66 -53.70 -2.58 -12.37
C PRO A 66 -52.43 -3.28 -11.90
N ALA A 67 -51.32 -3.04 -12.59
CA ALA A 67 -50.04 -3.63 -12.23
C ALA A 67 -49.74 -3.35 -10.74
N PRO A 68 -49.24 -4.34 -9.97
CA PRO A 68 -48.88 -4.13 -8.58
C PRO A 68 -47.99 -2.88 -8.44
N PRO A 69 -48.19 -2.04 -7.41
CA PRO A 69 -47.33 -0.89 -7.19
C PRO A 69 -45.87 -1.33 -7.24
N LEU A 70 -45.05 -0.61 -8.00
CA LEU A 70 -43.61 -0.87 -8.08
C LEU A 70 -43.06 -0.99 -6.67
N GLU A 71 -42.49 -2.14 -6.33
CA GLU A 71 -41.82 -2.32 -5.05
C GLU A 71 -40.78 -1.20 -4.92
N ASN A 72 -40.96 -0.34 -3.91
CA ASN A 72 -39.92 0.61 -3.54
C ASN A 72 -38.66 -0.21 -3.30
N LYS A 73 -37.58 0.12 -4.03
CA LYS A 73 -36.29 -0.57 -3.90
C LYS A 73 -35.98 -0.74 -2.41
N PRO A 74 -35.60 -1.94 -1.94
CA PRO A 74 -35.41 -2.20 -0.53
C PRO A 74 -34.47 -1.14 0.05
N GLU A 75 -34.89 -0.52 1.15
CA GLU A 75 -34.20 0.63 1.75
C GLU A 75 -32.70 0.27 1.91
N ASP A 76 -31.81 1.07 1.30
CA ASP A 76 -30.39 0.69 1.12
C ASP A 76 -29.83 0.08 2.41
N THR A 77 -29.45 -1.20 2.39
CA THR A 77 -29.04 -1.89 3.62
C THR A 77 -27.83 -1.16 4.25
N PRO A 78 -27.63 -1.23 5.58
CA PRO A 78 -26.44 -0.63 6.18
C PRO A 78 -25.14 -1.16 5.53
N GLU A 79 -25.14 -2.40 5.05
CA GLU A 79 -24.07 -3.02 4.27
C GLU A 79 -23.91 -2.39 2.87
N ASP A 80 -25.01 -2.09 2.16
CA ASP A 80 -24.96 -1.43 0.85
C ASP A 80 -24.54 0.04 0.95
N LYS A 81 -24.97 0.74 2.01
CA LYS A 81 -24.48 2.09 2.36
C LYS A 81 -22.97 2.09 2.59
N ILE A 82 -22.44 1.07 3.28
CA ILE A 82 -21.00 0.85 3.46
C ILE A 82 -20.29 0.63 2.11
N LYS A 83 -20.81 -0.25 1.23
CA LYS A 83 -20.24 -0.50 -0.11
C LYS A 83 -20.24 0.76 -0.99
N LEU A 84 -21.31 1.56 -0.93
CA LEU A 84 -21.43 2.84 -1.66
C LEU A 84 -20.37 3.84 -1.19
N ILE A 85 -20.09 3.92 0.12
CA ILE A 85 -19.05 4.79 0.66
C ILE A 85 -17.65 4.27 0.28
N GLU A 86 -17.38 2.96 0.34
CA GLU A 86 -16.10 2.41 -0.17
C GLU A 86 -15.89 2.72 -1.65
N LYS A 87 -16.92 2.56 -2.49
CA LYS A 87 -16.84 2.90 -3.92
C LYS A 87 -16.58 4.40 -4.12
N LYS A 88 -17.21 5.27 -3.32
CA LYS A 88 -16.96 6.72 -3.36
C LYS A 88 -15.53 7.06 -2.91
N VAL A 89 -15.02 6.43 -1.86
CA VAL A 89 -13.63 6.65 -1.38
C VAL A 89 -12.62 6.27 -2.47
N ASN A 90 -12.81 5.13 -3.16
CA ASN A 90 -11.96 4.74 -4.28
C ASN A 90 -12.02 5.77 -5.43
N SER A 91 -13.20 6.18 -5.88
CA SER A 91 -13.36 7.23 -6.90
C SER A 91 -12.59 8.51 -6.55
N LEU A 92 -12.64 8.93 -5.29
CA LEU A 92 -11.93 10.13 -4.82
C LEU A 92 -10.41 9.96 -4.76
N ILE A 93 -9.90 8.74 -4.55
CA ILE A 93 -8.47 8.43 -4.71
C ILE A 93 -8.08 8.52 -6.18
N ASP A 94 -8.86 7.93 -7.09
CA ASP A 94 -8.58 7.95 -8.53
C ASP A 94 -8.63 9.39 -9.09
N GLU A 95 -9.66 10.16 -8.75
CA GLU A 95 -9.79 11.59 -9.07
C GLU A 95 -8.62 12.41 -8.51
N SER A 96 -8.16 12.11 -7.29
CA SER A 96 -6.98 12.74 -6.68
C SER A 96 -5.71 12.42 -7.47
N CYS A 97 -5.49 11.15 -7.84
CA CYS A 97 -4.33 10.72 -8.63
C CYS A 97 -4.34 11.34 -10.04
N LEU A 98 -5.51 11.39 -10.69
CA LEU A 98 -5.70 12.01 -12.01
C LEU A 98 -5.58 13.55 -11.97
N ALA A 99 -5.93 14.20 -10.86
CA ALA A 99 -5.66 15.62 -10.67
C ALA A 99 -4.17 15.89 -10.46
N ALA A 100 -3.48 15.03 -9.68
CA ALA A 100 -2.05 15.15 -9.42
C ALA A 100 -1.18 14.92 -10.66
N SER A 101 -1.52 13.92 -11.51
CA SER A 101 -0.80 13.68 -12.77
C SER A 101 -0.97 14.82 -13.78
N LYS A 102 -2.09 15.54 -13.72
CA LYS A 102 -2.35 16.78 -14.48
C LYS A 102 -1.73 18.04 -13.83
N GLY A 103 -0.94 17.90 -12.77
CA GLY A 103 -0.32 19.02 -12.05
C GLY A 103 -1.28 19.87 -11.18
N ASN A 104 -2.56 19.51 -11.10
CA ASN A 104 -3.58 20.23 -10.35
C ASN A 104 -3.57 19.84 -8.86
N PHE A 105 -2.44 20.07 -8.20
CA PHE A 105 -2.16 19.62 -6.83
C PHE A 105 -3.18 20.10 -5.79
N SER A 106 -3.76 21.30 -5.96
CA SER A 106 -4.80 21.83 -5.08
C SER A 106 -6.12 21.04 -5.19
N LEU A 107 -6.54 20.68 -6.40
CA LEU A 107 -7.70 19.81 -6.62
C LEU A 107 -7.43 18.39 -6.08
N ALA A 108 -6.24 17.87 -6.31
CA ALA A 108 -5.81 16.56 -5.80
C ALA A 108 -5.89 16.50 -4.26
N LEU A 109 -5.38 17.51 -3.57
CA LEU A 109 -5.46 17.59 -2.11
C LEU A 109 -6.90 17.66 -1.60
N ASN A 110 -7.76 18.50 -2.22
CA ASN A 110 -9.18 18.56 -1.85
C ASN A 110 -9.87 17.18 -1.99
N LYS A 111 -9.56 16.44 -3.06
CA LYS A 111 -10.09 15.09 -3.30
C LYS A 111 -9.55 14.05 -2.31
N ALA A 112 -8.26 14.08 -1.99
CA ALA A 112 -7.66 13.23 -0.97
C ALA A 112 -8.20 13.53 0.45
N GLU A 113 -8.45 14.80 0.76
CA GLU A 113 -9.13 15.19 2.00
C GLU A 113 -10.58 14.67 2.04
N GLU A 114 -11.33 14.76 0.94
CA GLU A 114 -12.68 14.22 0.87
C GLU A 114 -12.69 12.69 1.05
N ALA A 115 -11.74 11.98 0.42
CA ALA A 115 -11.54 10.55 0.64
C ALA A 115 -11.31 10.23 2.14
N GLY A 116 -10.39 10.95 2.80
CA GLY A 116 -10.14 10.80 4.24
C GLY A 116 -11.29 11.24 5.15
N LYS A 117 -12.16 12.14 4.69
CA LYS A 117 -13.41 12.51 5.40
C LYS A 117 -14.44 11.37 5.30
N ASN A 118 -14.63 10.81 4.10
CA ASN A 118 -15.55 9.68 3.86
C ASN A 118 -15.06 8.37 4.51
N GLU A 119 -13.76 8.08 4.51
CA GLU A 119 -13.14 6.94 5.20
C GLU A 119 -13.41 6.96 6.72
N ARG A 120 -13.28 8.13 7.37
CA ARG A 120 -13.62 8.28 8.79
C ARG A 120 -15.12 8.13 9.08
N VAL A 121 -15.99 8.32 8.10
CA VAL A 121 -17.43 8.01 8.23
C VAL A 121 -17.67 6.51 8.06
N LEU A 122 -17.00 5.86 7.09
CA LEU A 122 -17.05 4.41 6.86
C LEU A 122 -16.66 3.61 8.10
N ILE A 123 -15.54 3.96 8.75
CA ILE A 123 -15.06 3.31 9.97
C ILE A 123 -16.13 3.43 11.09
N ARG A 124 -16.63 4.64 11.35
CA ARG A 124 -17.68 4.88 12.37
C ARG A 124 -18.97 4.11 12.11
N GLN A 125 -19.34 3.89 10.84
CA GLN A 125 -20.51 3.06 10.51
C GLN A 125 -20.26 1.57 10.77
N ARG A 126 -19.05 1.06 10.47
CA ARG A 126 -18.66 -0.31 10.84
C ARG A 126 -18.63 -0.51 12.36
N ASP A 127 -18.12 0.47 13.10
CA ASP A 127 -18.13 0.47 14.57
C ASP A 127 -19.57 0.41 15.12
N GLN A 128 -20.47 1.23 14.59
CA GLN A 128 -21.89 1.30 15.02
C GLN A 128 -22.67 0.00 14.78
N LEU A 129 -22.32 -0.76 13.75
CA LEU A 129 -22.93 -2.06 13.44
C LEU A 129 -22.25 -3.22 14.21
N GLY A 130 -21.19 -2.97 14.97
CA GLY A 130 -20.38 -4.01 15.63
C GLY A 130 -19.48 -4.80 14.68
N VAL A 131 -19.22 -4.29 13.48
CA VAL A 131 -18.49 -4.97 12.38
C VAL A 131 -17.09 -4.36 12.19
N ALA A 132 -16.49 -3.83 13.27
CA ALA A 132 -15.18 -3.18 13.27
C ALA A 132 -14.05 -4.12 12.78
N ASP A 133 -14.14 -5.42 13.08
CA ASP A 133 -13.14 -6.43 12.65
C ASP A 133 -13.07 -6.61 11.12
N GLN A 134 -14.07 -6.15 10.36
CA GLN A 134 -14.05 -6.12 8.89
C GLN A 134 -13.52 -4.79 8.34
N MET A 135 -12.66 -4.07 9.08
CA MET A 135 -12.03 -2.85 8.56
C MET A 135 -11.16 -3.17 7.33
N ASN A 136 -11.34 -2.38 6.26
CA ASN A 136 -10.58 -2.55 5.03
C ASN A 136 -9.22 -1.83 5.17
N LEU A 137 -8.21 -2.57 5.63
CA LEU A 137 -6.87 -2.04 5.90
C LEU A 137 -6.19 -1.51 4.63
N ASP A 138 -6.40 -2.14 3.47
CA ASP A 138 -5.79 -1.71 2.21
C ASP A 138 -6.40 -0.40 1.70
N LEU A 139 -7.72 -0.21 1.89
CA LEU A 139 -8.39 1.06 1.63
C LEU A 139 -7.87 2.16 2.58
N THR A 140 -7.80 1.88 3.88
CA THR A 140 -7.24 2.81 4.90
C THR A 140 -5.81 3.20 4.55
N TYR A 141 -4.96 2.24 4.18
CA TYR A 141 -3.60 2.48 3.73
C TYR A 141 -3.57 3.38 2.48
N SER A 142 -4.43 3.09 1.49
CA SER A 142 -4.48 3.82 0.22
C SER A 142 -4.93 5.27 0.39
N VAL A 143 -5.95 5.51 1.22
CA VAL A 143 -6.42 6.86 1.57
C VAL A 143 -5.32 7.66 2.27
N LEU A 144 -4.73 7.10 3.33
CA LEU A 144 -3.68 7.77 4.11
C LEU A 144 -2.41 8.00 3.27
N PHE A 145 -2.01 7.05 2.43
CA PHE A 145 -0.86 7.18 1.55
C PHE A 145 -1.09 8.24 0.47
N ASN A 146 -2.24 8.24 -0.21
CA ASN A 146 -2.59 9.28 -1.16
C ASN A 146 -2.60 10.66 -0.50
N LEU A 147 -3.27 10.81 0.65
CA LEU A 147 -3.31 12.07 1.40
C LEU A 147 -1.90 12.57 1.80
N ALA A 148 -1.02 11.68 2.25
CA ALA A 148 0.38 12.03 2.55
C ALA A 148 1.17 12.45 1.30
N ASN A 149 0.91 11.84 0.14
CA ASN A 149 1.48 12.27 -1.15
C ASN A 149 0.97 13.65 -1.55
N GLN A 150 -0.34 13.93 -1.44
CA GLN A 150 -0.91 15.23 -1.84
C GLN A 150 -0.48 16.36 -0.93
N TYR A 151 -0.38 16.14 0.40
CA TYR A 151 0.24 17.12 1.29
C TYR A 151 1.69 17.42 0.90
N ALA A 152 2.49 16.40 0.58
CA ALA A 152 3.87 16.58 0.15
C ALA A 152 4.00 17.36 -1.16
N ALA A 153 3.12 17.09 -2.14
CA ALA A 153 3.07 17.82 -3.42
C ALA A 153 2.68 19.29 -3.23
N ASN A 154 1.73 19.59 -2.33
CA ASN A 154 1.34 20.94 -1.95
C ASN A 154 2.31 21.60 -0.95
N LYS A 155 3.47 20.98 -0.66
CA LYS A 155 4.50 21.47 0.27
C LYS A 155 4.05 21.61 1.73
N MET A 156 2.93 20.99 2.09
CA MET A 156 2.41 20.83 3.45
C MET A 156 3.19 19.73 4.18
N TYR A 157 4.46 20.04 4.46
CA TYR A 157 5.45 19.05 4.84
C TYR A 157 5.28 18.47 6.25
N GLN A 158 4.65 19.22 7.18
CA GLN A 158 4.45 18.72 8.55
C GLN A 158 3.26 17.75 8.59
N GLU A 159 2.22 18.07 7.86
CA GLU A 159 1.00 17.31 7.64
C GLU A 159 1.34 15.99 6.93
N ALA A 160 2.11 16.06 5.84
CA ALA A 160 2.62 14.88 5.16
C ALA A 160 3.45 13.98 6.10
N LEU A 161 4.42 14.54 6.85
CA LEU A 161 5.22 13.78 7.81
C LEU A 161 4.37 13.16 8.93
N HIS A 162 3.34 13.85 9.41
CA HIS A 162 2.41 13.35 10.41
C HIS A 162 1.60 12.17 9.86
N THR A 163 0.99 12.30 8.68
CA THR A 163 0.23 11.22 8.03
C THR A 163 1.12 10.00 7.76
N TYR A 164 2.32 10.18 7.21
CA TYR A 164 3.29 9.08 7.06
C TYR A 164 3.66 8.43 8.39
N GLN A 165 3.85 9.22 9.46
CA GLN A 165 4.17 8.67 10.79
C GLN A 165 3.01 7.84 11.35
N THR A 166 1.77 8.22 11.12
CA THR A 166 0.58 7.45 11.51
C THR A 166 0.53 6.09 10.79
N ILE A 167 0.82 6.06 9.47
CA ILE A 167 0.93 4.79 8.73
C ILE A 167 2.09 3.94 9.28
N VAL A 168 3.29 4.51 9.43
CA VAL A 168 4.50 3.78 9.90
C VAL A 168 4.38 3.30 11.36
N LYS A 169 3.53 3.90 12.19
CA LYS A 169 3.22 3.43 13.54
C LYS A 169 2.34 2.17 13.55
N ASN A 170 1.47 1.99 12.54
CA ASN A 170 0.60 0.83 12.47
C ASN A 170 1.36 -0.40 11.94
N LYS A 171 1.60 -1.37 12.82
CA LYS A 171 2.32 -2.61 12.52
C LYS A 171 1.66 -3.49 11.45
N MET A 172 0.37 -3.28 11.15
CA MET A 172 -0.34 -4.03 10.12
C MET A 172 0.11 -3.65 8.70
N PHE A 173 0.73 -2.48 8.50
CA PHE A 173 1.16 -2.02 7.18
C PHE A 173 2.62 -2.45 6.88
N THR A 174 2.76 -3.46 6.01
CA THR A 174 4.03 -4.13 5.70
C THR A 174 5.04 -3.28 4.90
N HIS A 175 4.62 -2.14 4.34
CA HIS A 175 5.41 -1.36 3.36
C HIS A 175 6.14 -0.13 3.94
N ALA A 176 6.39 -0.11 5.26
CA ALA A 176 7.03 1.00 5.98
C ALA A 176 8.36 1.51 5.36
N GLY A 177 9.11 0.67 4.65
CA GLY A 177 10.37 1.05 3.99
C GLY A 177 10.19 2.15 2.94
N ARG A 178 9.18 2.04 2.08
CA ARG A 178 8.90 3.04 1.02
C ARG A 178 8.45 4.38 1.62
N LEU A 179 7.63 4.32 2.67
CA LEU A 179 7.13 5.52 3.38
C LEU A 179 8.29 6.33 3.99
N LYS A 180 9.28 5.65 4.58
CA LYS A 180 10.48 6.31 5.10
C LYS A 180 11.30 7.01 4.01
N VAL A 181 11.37 6.48 2.79
CA VAL A 181 12.02 7.16 1.66
C VAL A 181 11.28 8.45 1.32
N ASN A 182 9.94 8.45 1.30
CA ASN A 182 9.14 9.66 1.11
C ASN A 182 9.33 10.69 2.25
N MET A 183 9.39 10.24 3.51
CA MET A 183 9.76 11.09 4.65
C MET A 183 11.17 11.68 4.49
N GLY A 184 12.12 10.91 3.95
CA GLY A 184 13.46 11.38 3.59
C GLY A 184 13.44 12.48 2.54
N ASN A 185 12.64 12.32 1.47
CA ASN A 185 12.46 13.33 0.43
C ASN A 185 11.88 14.65 0.99
N ILE A 186 10.96 14.57 1.95
CA ILE A 186 10.44 15.74 2.66
C ILE A 186 11.53 16.41 3.50
N TYR A 187 12.30 15.65 4.30
CA TYR A 187 13.41 16.23 5.06
C TYR A 187 14.50 16.84 4.16
N PHE A 188 14.77 16.26 2.99
CA PHE A 188 15.68 16.83 2.00
C PHE A 188 15.15 18.17 1.44
N SER A 189 13.84 18.24 1.16
CA SER A 189 13.15 19.47 0.71
C SER A 189 13.17 20.57 1.78
N LEU A 190 13.01 20.19 3.04
CA LEU A 190 13.20 21.04 4.23
C LEU A 190 14.67 21.38 4.54
N LYS A 191 15.63 21.01 3.67
CA LYS A 191 17.08 21.17 3.85
C LYS A 191 17.65 20.48 5.11
N ASN A 192 16.90 19.59 5.74
CA ASN A 192 17.29 18.84 6.93
C ASN A 192 17.97 17.51 6.53
N TYR A 193 19.11 17.64 5.86
CA TYR A 193 19.80 16.52 5.19
C TYR A 193 20.22 15.40 6.16
N SER A 194 20.53 15.72 7.43
CA SER A 194 20.85 14.73 8.45
C SER A 194 19.65 13.85 8.85
N ARG A 195 18.44 14.44 8.96
CA ARG A 195 17.20 13.64 9.12
C ARG A 195 16.85 12.90 7.84
N ALA A 196 17.10 13.47 6.66
CA ALA A 196 16.89 12.80 5.38
C ALA A 196 17.73 11.52 5.28
N ILE A 197 19.05 11.58 5.53
CA ILE A 197 19.94 10.41 5.56
C ILE A 197 19.46 9.35 6.54
N LYS A 198 19.01 9.74 7.75
CA LYS A 198 18.48 8.79 8.73
C LYS A 198 17.23 8.07 8.22
N MET A 199 16.28 8.79 7.60
CA MET A 199 15.08 8.17 7.03
C MET A 199 15.41 7.30 5.81
N TYR A 200 16.31 7.73 4.93
CA TYR A 200 16.75 6.93 3.78
C TYR A 200 17.44 5.64 4.20
N ARG A 201 18.37 5.66 5.17
CA ARG A 201 18.98 4.43 5.72
C ARG A 201 17.93 3.50 6.30
N MET A 202 17.07 4.00 7.19
CA MET A 202 15.97 3.22 7.79
C MET A 202 14.96 2.65 6.77
N GLY A 203 14.91 3.20 5.55
CA GLY A 203 14.16 2.66 4.41
C GLY A 203 14.96 1.62 3.61
N LEU A 204 16.23 1.89 3.32
CA LEU A 204 17.17 0.98 2.64
C LEU A 204 17.35 -0.35 3.39
N ASP A 205 17.36 -0.30 4.73
CA ASP A 205 17.40 -1.46 5.63
C ASP A 205 16.16 -2.37 5.47
N GLN A 206 15.07 -1.85 4.89
CA GLN A 206 13.81 -2.56 4.66
C GLN A 206 13.54 -2.86 3.18
N VAL A 207 14.49 -2.59 2.27
CA VAL A 207 14.39 -2.97 0.86
C VAL A 207 15.24 -4.23 0.63
N PRO A 208 14.61 -5.39 0.31
CA PRO A 208 15.33 -6.63 -0.02
C PRO A 208 16.47 -6.44 -1.02
N THR A 209 17.55 -7.19 -0.83
CA THR A 209 18.77 -7.13 -1.68
C THR A 209 18.49 -7.45 -3.16
N THR A 210 17.44 -8.22 -3.44
CA THR A 210 16.93 -8.51 -4.79
C THR A 210 16.50 -7.25 -5.56
N HIS A 211 15.99 -6.21 -4.88
CA HIS A 211 15.53 -4.98 -5.53
C HIS A 211 16.68 -3.97 -5.74
N LYS A 212 17.76 -4.40 -6.41
CA LYS A 212 18.98 -3.59 -6.65
C LYS A 212 18.69 -2.14 -7.05
N PHE A 213 17.89 -1.91 -8.08
CA PHE A 213 17.52 -0.59 -8.60
C PHE A 213 16.91 0.34 -7.54
N MET A 214 16.03 -0.18 -6.67
CA MET A 214 15.43 0.59 -5.58
C MET A 214 16.47 0.93 -4.51
N ARG A 215 17.39 0.00 -4.20
CA ARG A 215 18.50 0.23 -3.27
C ARG A 215 19.45 1.31 -3.81
N ILE A 216 19.81 1.25 -5.09
CA ILE A 216 20.63 2.25 -5.80
C ILE A 216 19.99 3.63 -5.72
N LYS A 217 18.70 3.79 -6.09
CA LYS A 217 18.01 5.09 -5.99
C LYS A 217 17.98 5.67 -4.57
N ILE A 218 17.88 4.84 -3.53
CA ILE A 218 17.98 5.31 -2.14
C ILE A 218 19.41 5.70 -1.77
N MET A 219 20.42 4.95 -2.23
CA MET A 219 21.83 5.27 -2.02
C MET A 219 22.26 6.56 -2.74
N GLN A 220 21.71 6.83 -3.93
CA GLN A 220 21.90 8.11 -4.65
C GLN A 220 21.37 9.28 -3.80
N ASN A 221 20.17 9.16 -3.22
CA ASN A 221 19.60 10.17 -2.33
C ASN A 221 20.42 10.38 -1.04
N ILE A 222 21.02 9.32 -0.49
CA ILE A 222 21.96 9.40 0.64
C ILE A 222 23.23 10.16 0.22
N GLY A 223 23.86 9.80 -0.91
CA GLY A 223 25.05 10.47 -1.43
C GLY A 223 24.80 11.96 -1.71
N LEU A 224 23.68 12.30 -2.38
CA LEU A 224 23.26 13.68 -2.62
C LEU A 224 23.02 14.46 -1.30
N SER A 225 22.49 13.81 -0.28
CA SER A 225 22.32 14.42 1.05
C SER A 225 23.67 14.71 1.73
N PHE A 226 24.66 13.83 1.58
CA PHE A 226 26.03 14.08 2.04
C PHE A 226 26.70 15.23 1.28
N VAL A 227 26.52 15.33 -0.05
CA VAL A 227 26.99 16.49 -0.83
C VAL A 227 26.39 17.79 -0.31
N LYS A 228 25.09 17.82 0.01
CA LYS A 228 24.43 19.01 0.57
C LYS A 228 24.84 19.35 2.02
N LEU A 229 25.53 18.43 2.71
CA LEU A 229 26.19 18.68 4.01
C LEU A 229 27.68 19.02 3.88
N GLY A 230 28.25 19.04 2.67
CA GLY A 230 29.70 19.16 2.46
C GLY A 230 30.50 17.92 2.90
N GLN A 231 29.82 16.81 3.21
CA GLN A 231 30.43 15.55 3.67
C GLN A 231 30.90 14.72 2.46
N TYR A 232 31.84 15.28 1.69
CA TYR A 232 32.27 14.72 0.40
C TYR A 232 32.88 13.32 0.52
N ASN A 233 33.49 12.95 1.66
CA ASN A 233 34.04 11.61 1.86
C ASN A 233 32.93 10.54 1.85
N ASP A 234 31.84 10.76 2.59
CA ASP A 234 30.69 9.85 2.67
C ASP A 234 29.87 9.84 1.37
N ALA A 235 29.80 10.98 0.68
CA ALA A 235 29.24 11.07 -0.66
C ALA A 235 30.03 10.24 -1.67
N ILE A 236 31.37 10.36 -1.68
CA ILE A 236 32.28 9.57 -2.53
C ILE A 236 32.10 8.08 -2.26
N ALA A 237 32.15 7.64 -1.01
CA ALA A 237 31.96 6.23 -0.67
C ALA A 237 30.60 5.68 -1.15
N SER A 238 29.54 6.50 -1.06
CA SER A 238 28.19 6.15 -1.55
C SER A 238 28.16 6.02 -3.08
N PHE A 239 28.74 7.00 -3.81
CA PHE A 239 28.73 7.01 -5.28
C PHE A 239 29.73 6.02 -5.89
N GLU A 240 30.88 5.76 -5.26
CA GLU A 240 31.82 4.72 -5.70
C GLU A 240 31.21 3.32 -5.64
N HIS A 241 30.39 3.02 -4.60
CA HIS A 241 29.68 1.75 -4.51
C HIS A 241 28.60 1.62 -5.61
N ILE A 242 27.87 2.70 -5.91
CA ILE A 242 26.88 2.69 -7.01
C ILE A 242 27.60 2.46 -8.35
N MET A 243 28.66 3.21 -8.65
CA MET A 243 29.48 3.05 -9.87
C MET A 243 30.26 1.72 -9.96
N GLN A 244 30.11 0.82 -8.99
CA GLN A 244 30.62 -0.56 -9.05
C GLN A 244 29.51 -1.59 -9.28
N GLU A 245 28.29 -1.34 -8.77
CA GLU A 245 27.13 -2.24 -8.91
C GLU A 245 26.31 -1.96 -10.18
N ASP A 246 26.14 -0.67 -10.53
CA ASP A 246 25.35 -0.21 -11.68
C ASP A 246 25.88 1.16 -12.13
N PRO A 247 26.84 1.22 -13.08
CA PRO A 247 27.37 2.47 -13.61
C PRO A 247 26.27 3.32 -14.24
N ASP A 248 26.07 4.52 -13.69
CA ASP A 248 25.06 5.49 -14.12
C ASP A 248 25.74 6.84 -14.42
N PRO A 249 25.49 7.47 -15.60
CA PRO A 249 26.07 8.76 -15.95
C PRO A 249 25.87 9.86 -14.89
N LYS A 250 24.69 9.91 -14.29
CA LYS A 250 24.31 10.90 -13.26
C LYS A 250 25.10 10.70 -11.98
N THR A 251 25.28 9.46 -11.53
CA THR A 251 26.13 9.11 -10.39
C THR A 251 27.60 9.39 -10.68
N GLY A 252 28.09 9.03 -11.86
CA GLY A 252 29.48 9.29 -12.28
C GLY A 252 29.82 10.79 -12.24
N LEU A 253 28.94 11.64 -12.77
CA LEU A 253 29.09 13.10 -12.68
C LEU A 253 29.10 13.60 -11.22
N ASN A 254 28.22 13.10 -10.36
CA ASN A 254 28.21 13.46 -8.93
C ASN A 254 29.51 13.03 -8.22
N LEU A 255 30.06 11.85 -8.53
CA LEU A 255 31.33 11.36 -8.01
C LEU A 255 32.52 12.26 -8.44
N ILE A 256 32.57 12.63 -9.73
CA ILE A 256 33.58 13.55 -10.28
C ILE A 256 33.52 14.91 -9.59
N LEU A 257 32.32 15.47 -9.38
CA LEU A 257 32.12 16.74 -8.67
C LEU A 257 32.60 16.66 -7.21
N CYS A 258 32.41 15.53 -6.53
CA CYS A 258 32.93 15.34 -5.17
C CYS A 258 34.46 15.24 -5.14
N TYR A 259 35.09 14.58 -6.13
CA TYR A 259 36.55 14.55 -6.24
C TYR A 259 37.14 15.91 -6.60
N TYR A 260 36.48 16.67 -7.48
CA TYR A 260 36.82 18.07 -7.77
C TYR A 260 36.75 18.95 -6.51
N ALA A 261 35.66 18.85 -5.73
CA ALA A 261 35.50 19.58 -4.46
C ALA A 261 36.57 19.22 -3.40
N LYS A 262 37.15 18.02 -3.48
CA LYS A 262 38.30 17.59 -2.67
C LYS A 262 39.68 17.92 -3.27
N GLY A 263 39.75 18.39 -4.51
CA GLY A 263 41.01 18.59 -5.25
C GLY A 263 41.72 17.31 -5.72
N ASP A 264 41.09 16.13 -5.61
CA ASP A 264 41.69 14.84 -5.97
C ASP A 264 41.65 14.62 -7.49
N ARG A 265 42.58 15.28 -8.19
CA ARG A 265 42.70 15.23 -9.66
C ARG A 265 42.93 13.81 -10.20
N VAL A 266 43.57 12.93 -9.44
CA VAL A 266 43.87 11.55 -9.86
C VAL A 266 42.61 10.71 -9.85
N LYS A 267 41.85 10.72 -8.74
CA LYS A 267 40.58 9.99 -8.68
C LYS A 267 39.49 10.65 -9.53
N MET A 268 39.50 11.97 -9.69
CA MET A 268 38.64 12.67 -10.65
C MET A 268 38.82 12.14 -12.09
N LYS A 269 40.08 11.97 -12.55
CA LYS A 269 40.37 11.37 -13.86
C LYS A 269 39.89 9.92 -13.95
N SER A 270 40.13 9.11 -12.92
CA SER A 270 39.66 7.72 -12.87
C SER A 270 38.13 7.61 -12.89
N ALA A 271 37.43 8.48 -12.15
CA ALA A 271 35.97 8.55 -12.15
C ALA A 271 35.40 8.99 -13.51
N PHE A 272 36.08 9.91 -14.21
CA PHE A 272 35.72 10.28 -15.60
C PHE A 272 35.92 9.12 -16.57
N GLN A 273 37.00 8.34 -16.44
CA GLN A 273 37.18 7.13 -17.26
C GLN A 273 36.10 6.08 -16.99
N LYS A 274 35.69 5.88 -15.73
CA LYS A 274 34.56 4.99 -15.37
C LYS A 274 33.21 5.50 -15.90
N LEU A 275 33.01 6.82 -15.93
CA LEU A 275 31.81 7.47 -16.49
C LEU A 275 31.71 7.21 -18.01
N LEU A 276 32.82 7.30 -18.75
CA LEU A 276 32.84 7.01 -20.19
C LEU A 276 32.58 5.52 -20.53
N SER A 277 32.73 4.62 -19.55
CA SER A 277 32.35 3.20 -19.68
C SER A 277 30.98 2.86 -19.10
N ALA A 278 30.20 3.85 -18.66
CA ALA A 278 28.83 3.63 -18.22
C ALA A 278 27.89 3.55 -19.43
N ASP A 279 26.99 2.57 -19.43
CA ASP A 279 25.88 2.53 -20.37
C ASP A 279 24.96 3.74 -20.14
N LEU A 280 24.59 4.42 -21.22
CA LEU A 280 23.69 5.57 -21.18
C LEU A 280 22.23 5.15 -20.97
N LYS A 281 21.89 3.87 -21.24
CA LYS A 281 20.56 3.26 -21.02
C LYS A 281 19.39 4.11 -21.52
N LEU A 282 19.55 4.72 -22.69
CA LEU A 282 18.58 5.67 -23.26
C LEU A 282 17.20 5.03 -23.48
N ASP A 283 17.17 3.72 -23.74
CA ASP A 283 15.94 2.92 -23.98
C ASP A 283 15.21 2.50 -22.67
N ASP A 284 15.77 2.74 -21.48
CA ASP A 284 15.22 2.23 -20.19
C ASP A 284 14.34 3.25 -19.43
N GLU A 285 14.35 4.55 -19.78
CA GLU A 285 13.42 5.53 -19.17
C GLU A 285 11.96 5.19 -19.58
N ASP A 286 11.74 4.77 -20.83
CA ASP A 286 10.43 4.36 -21.35
C ASP A 286 9.85 3.14 -20.60
N ARG A 287 10.68 2.25 -20.05
CA ARG A 287 10.21 1.06 -19.31
C ARG A 287 9.46 1.38 -18.01
N TYR A 288 9.49 2.62 -17.53
CA TYR A 288 8.70 3.07 -16.38
C TYR A 288 7.44 3.85 -16.77
N LEU A 289 7.28 4.18 -18.06
CA LEU A 289 6.04 4.65 -18.65
C LEU A 289 5.24 3.44 -19.15
N SER A 290 4.45 2.83 -18.26
CA SER A 290 3.43 1.87 -18.68
C SER A 290 2.43 2.61 -19.57
N HIS A 291 2.57 2.45 -20.87
CA HIS A 291 1.70 3.03 -21.88
C HIS A 291 0.87 1.94 -22.55
N ASN A 292 -0.38 2.31 -22.84
CA ASN A 292 -1.40 1.41 -23.38
C ASN A 292 -1.14 1.14 -24.87
N ASP A 293 -1.98 0.31 -25.50
CA ASP A 293 -1.99 0.00 -26.93
C ASP A 293 -2.41 1.22 -27.81
N ASP A 294 -1.71 2.33 -27.66
CA ASP A 294 -1.99 3.61 -28.28
C ASP A 294 -1.26 3.74 -29.61
N LYS A 295 -1.95 3.35 -30.69
CA LYS A 295 -1.41 3.19 -32.06
C LYS A 295 -0.67 4.41 -32.62
N GLN A 296 -0.87 5.59 -32.04
CA GLN A 296 -0.14 6.79 -32.42
C GLN A 296 1.33 6.74 -31.94
N TYR A 297 1.62 6.04 -30.84
CA TYR A 297 2.98 5.83 -30.34
C TYR A 297 3.73 4.81 -31.22
N ASP A 298 3.08 3.72 -31.64
CA ASP A 298 3.63 2.76 -32.61
C ASP A 298 4.02 3.46 -33.93
N LEU A 299 3.15 4.34 -34.45
CA LEU A 299 3.41 5.09 -35.67
C LEU A 299 4.62 6.04 -35.52
N ILE A 300 4.79 6.68 -34.36
CA ILE A 300 5.95 7.51 -34.04
C ILE A 300 7.23 6.65 -33.97
N LEU A 301 7.15 5.46 -33.36
CA LEU A 301 8.26 4.51 -33.30
C LEU A 301 8.64 3.98 -34.70
N GLU A 302 7.69 3.70 -35.58
CA GLU A 302 7.98 3.34 -36.97
C GLU A 302 8.63 4.48 -37.75
N VAL A 303 8.21 5.74 -37.55
CA VAL A 303 8.85 6.91 -38.17
C VAL A 303 10.29 7.06 -37.67
N ILE A 304 10.54 7.00 -36.36
CA ILE A 304 11.89 7.10 -35.77
C ILE A 304 12.79 5.92 -36.21
N LYS A 305 12.21 4.72 -36.39
CA LYS A 305 12.93 3.53 -36.86
C LYS A 305 13.32 3.61 -38.33
N ASN A 306 12.59 4.41 -39.12
CA ASN A 306 12.83 4.63 -40.55
C ASN A 306 13.44 6.02 -40.85
N ASP A 307 13.86 6.78 -39.84
CA ASP A 307 14.55 8.06 -40.00
C ASP A 307 15.89 7.86 -40.72
N ASP A 308 16.26 8.82 -41.60
CA ASP A 308 17.53 8.80 -42.32
C ASP A 308 18.73 8.95 -41.37
N LEU A 309 18.57 9.64 -40.23
CA LEU A 309 19.62 9.74 -39.22
C LEU A 309 20.03 8.34 -38.70
N LYS A 310 19.05 7.47 -38.45
CA LYS A 310 19.25 6.11 -37.93
C LYS A 310 19.85 5.14 -38.97
N LYS A 311 19.71 5.45 -40.26
CA LYS A 311 20.36 4.71 -41.36
C LYS A 311 21.84 5.05 -41.47
N VAL A 312 22.23 6.27 -41.10
CA VAL A 312 23.65 6.70 -41.04
C VAL A 312 24.38 6.08 -39.85
N GLU A 313 23.70 5.83 -38.73
CA GLU A 313 24.27 5.15 -37.55
C GLU A 313 24.55 3.64 -37.74
N GLN A 314 24.23 3.06 -38.90
CA GLN A 314 24.40 1.63 -39.21
C GLN A 314 25.44 1.36 -40.32
N LEU A 315 26.31 2.35 -40.62
CA LEU A 315 27.39 2.29 -41.62
C LEU A 315 28.77 2.52 -40.98
#